data_AF-A0A229P620-F1
#
_entry.id   AF-A0A229P620-F1
#
_cell.length_a   1.000
_cell.length_b   1.000
_cell.length_c   1.000
_cell.angle_alpha   90.00
_cell.angle_beta   90.00
_cell.angle_gamma   90.00
#
_symmetry.space_group_name_H-M   'P 1'
#
loop_
_entity.id
_entity.type
_entity.pdbx_description
1 polymer ?
#
loop_
_entity_poly.entity_id
_entity_poly.type
_entity_poly.pdbx_seq_one_letter_code
_entity_poly.pdbx_strand_id
1 'polypeptide(L)'
;MPVACCHTVFTREQRVEYKSIWGGLETRRISISELENGYQYQFPGDAETLQLINEWVSMERKCCPFLTFTVIARHTEEPIFLQLTGNEEAKAFLQADIQSNINIIISES
;
A
#
# COMPACT_ATOMS: atom_id res chain seq x y z
N MET A 1 10.53 -12.30 12.68
CA MET A 1 9.32 -12.62 11.87
C MET A 1 9.73 -12.51 10.42
N PRO A 2 9.41 -13.47 9.54
CA PRO A 2 9.85 -13.39 8.14
C PRO A 2 9.25 -12.16 7.45
N VAL A 3 10.04 -11.50 6.60
CA VAL A 3 9.62 -10.36 5.77
C VAL A 3 9.02 -10.93 4.47
N ALA A 4 7.72 -11.18 4.48
CA ALA A 4 6.95 -11.63 3.32
C ALA A 4 5.45 -11.33 3.51
N CYS A 5 4.73 -10.94 2.45
CA CYS A 5 3.26 -10.88 2.54
C CYS A 5 2.70 -12.31 2.58
N CYS A 6 1.94 -12.59 3.62
CA CYS A 6 1.25 -13.85 3.84
C CYS A 6 -0.24 -13.75 3.44
N HIS A 7 -0.59 -13.92 2.16
CA HIS A 7 -1.99 -13.87 1.71
C HIS A 7 -2.90 -14.96 2.32
N THR A 8 -2.33 -15.99 2.92
CA THR A 8 -3.09 -17.06 3.61
C THR A 8 -3.76 -16.58 4.89
N VAL A 9 -3.44 -15.37 5.38
CA VAL A 9 -4.14 -14.74 6.51
C VAL A 9 -5.57 -14.31 6.17
N PHE A 10 -5.91 -14.24 4.87
CA PHE A 10 -7.23 -13.84 4.40
C PHE A 10 -8.12 -15.04 4.06
N THR A 11 -9.42 -14.94 4.35
CA THR A 11 -10.44 -15.83 3.76
C THR A 11 -10.57 -15.61 2.26
N ARG A 12 -11.35 -16.45 1.57
CA ARG A 12 -11.59 -16.29 0.13
C ARG A 12 -12.27 -14.96 -0.17
N GLU A 13 -13.23 -14.56 0.65
CA GLU A 13 -14.00 -13.33 0.55
C GLU A 13 -13.08 -12.12 0.77
N GLN A 14 -12.25 -12.18 1.83
CA GLN A 14 -11.27 -11.13 2.12
C GLN A 14 -10.24 -10.97 0.99
N ARG A 15 -9.86 -12.04 0.28
CA ARG A 15 -8.97 -11.90 -0.89
C ARG A 15 -9.63 -11.13 -2.04
N VAL A 16 -10.93 -11.29 -2.25
CA VAL A 16 -11.69 -10.55 -3.27
C VAL A 16 -11.79 -9.08 -2.88
N GLU A 17 -12.14 -8.81 -1.63
CA GLU A 17 -12.19 -7.47 -1.06
C GLU A 17 -10.82 -6.78 -1.13
N TYR A 18 -9.75 -7.45 -0.71
CA TYR A 18 -8.37 -6.96 -0.79
C TYR A 18 -8.00 -6.55 -2.22
N LYS A 19 -8.32 -7.41 -3.21
CA LYS A 19 -8.05 -7.11 -4.62
C LYS A 19 -8.81 -5.87 -5.11
N SER A 20 -10.07 -5.72 -4.70
CA SER A 20 -10.90 -4.56 -5.04
C SER A 20 -10.34 -3.27 -4.45
N ILE A 21 -10.02 -3.28 -3.15
CA ILE A 21 -9.46 -2.11 -2.45
C ILE A 21 -8.12 -1.72 -3.06
N TRP A 22 -7.24 -2.70 -3.30
CA TRP A 22 -5.94 -2.46 -3.92
C TRP A 22 -6.07 -1.86 -5.32
N GLY A 23 -6.95 -2.39 -6.16
CA GLY A 23 -7.21 -1.82 -7.49
C GLY A 23 -7.74 -0.38 -7.42
N GLY A 24 -8.59 -0.08 -6.44
CA GLY A 24 -9.07 1.28 -6.18
C GLY A 24 -7.94 2.24 -5.81
N LEU A 25 -7.03 1.84 -4.93
CA LEU A 25 -5.87 2.66 -4.57
C LEU A 25 -4.90 2.84 -5.74
N GLU A 26 -4.62 1.77 -6.49
CA GLU A 26 -3.67 1.82 -7.61
C GLU A 26 -4.09 2.83 -8.67
N THR A 27 -5.38 2.85 -9.03
CA THR A 27 -5.96 3.81 -9.98
C THR A 27 -5.94 5.26 -9.49
N ARG A 28 -5.90 5.46 -8.16
CA ARG A 28 -5.84 6.77 -7.52
C ARG A 28 -4.42 7.24 -7.23
N ARG A 29 -3.40 6.40 -7.44
CA ARG A 29 -2.02 6.73 -7.07
C ARG A 29 -1.48 7.86 -7.95
N ILE A 30 -1.05 8.94 -7.32
CA ILE A 30 -0.45 10.11 -7.99
C ILE A 30 1.05 9.88 -8.19
N SER A 31 1.76 9.47 -7.14
CA SER A 31 3.20 9.26 -7.19
C SER A 31 3.69 8.30 -6.12
N ILE A 32 4.90 7.77 -6.32
CA ILE A 32 5.68 7.04 -5.31
C ILE A 32 7.02 7.75 -5.18
N SER A 33 7.47 7.94 -3.95
CA SER A 33 8.80 8.47 -3.64
C SER A 33 9.50 7.55 -2.65
N GLU A 34 10.81 7.37 -2.82
CA GLU A 34 11.64 6.62 -1.88
C GLU A 34 11.93 7.46 -0.64
N LEU A 35 11.92 6.82 0.52
CA LEU A 35 12.37 7.35 1.80
C LEU A 35 13.64 6.60 2.25
N GLU A 36 14.33 7.14 3.26
CA GLU A 36 15.51 6.49 3.84
C GLU A 36 15.22 5.03 4.23
N ASN A 37 14.10 4.79 4.91
CA ASN A 37 13.71 3.49 5.47
C ASN A 37 12.41 2.90 4.86
N GLY A 38 12.03 3.31 3.64
CA GLY A 38 10.77 2.87 3.05
C GLY A 38 10.34 3.65 1.83
N TYR A 39 9.03 3.76 1.63
CA TYR A 39 8.41 4.44 0.49
C TYR A 39 7.20 5.26 0.93
N GLN A 40 6.93 6.33 0.19
CA GLN A 40 5.75 7.17 0.35
C GLN A 40 4.94 7.20 -0.93
N TYR A 41 3.66 6.86 -0.79
CA TYR A 41 2.64 7.01 -1.82
C TYR A 41 1.90 8.33 -1.61
N GLN A 42 1.55 8.97 -2.72
CA GLN A 42 0.70 10.15 -2.73
C GLN A 42 -0.62 9.83 -3.43
N PHE A 43 -1.73 10.26 -2.82
CA PHE A 43 -3.09 10.07 -3.33
C PHE A 43 -3.90 11.38 -3.25
N PRO A 44 -5.06 11.46 -3.96
CA PRO A 44 -6.00 12.57 -3.83
C PRO A 44 -6.45 12.81 -2.39
N GLY A 45 -6.82 14.06 -2.08
CA GLY A 45 -7.26 14.49 -0.75
C GLY A 45 -8.72 14.18 -0.40
N ASP A 46 -9.41 13.36 -1.20
CA ASP A 46 -10.84 13.09 -1.03
C ASP A 46 -11.15 12.01 0.01
N ALA A 47 -12.38 12.02 0.53
CA ALA A 47 -12.82 11.13 1.60
C ALA A 47 -12.81 9.65 1.19
N GLU A 48 -13.09 9.35 -0.08
CA GLU A 48 -13.08 7.98 -0.61
C GLU A 48 -11.66 7.40 -0.56
N THR A 49 -10.66 8.20 -0.94
CA THR A 49 -9.25 7.84 -0.85
C THR A 49 -8.83 7.56 0.59
N LEU A 50 -9.23 8.41 1.54
CA LEU A 50 -8.93 8.20 2.96
C LEU A 50 -9.56 6.90 3.48
N GLN A 51 -10.79 6.59 3.08
CA GLN A 51 -11.46 5.36 3.46
C GLN A 51 -10.73 4.12 2.91
N LEU A 52 -10.42 4.11 1.60
CA LEU A 52 -9.69 3.02 0.95
C LEU A 52 -8.32 2.76 1.60
N ILE A 53 -7.56 3.82 1.93
CA ILE A 53 -6.26 3.68 2.60
C ILE A 53 -6.43 3.01 3.96
N ASN A 54 -7.41 3.44 4.77
CA ASN A 54 -7.62 2.87 6.10
C ASN A 54 -8.05 1.40 6.06
N GLU A 55 -8.91 1.03 5.11
CA GLU A 55 -9.32 -0.36 4.90
C GLU A 55 -8.12 -1.22 4.47
N TRP A 56 -7.34 -0.74 3.49
CA TRP A 56 -6.13 -1.43 3.04
C TRP A 56 -5.11 -1.61 4.15
N VAL A 57 -4.79 -0.56 4.92
CA VAL A 57 -3.87 -0.62 6.07
C VAL A 57 -4.36 -1.63 7.11
N SER A 58 -5.67 -1.71 7.35
CA SER A 58 -6.25 -2.67 8.32
C SER A 58 -6.06 -4.12 7.88
N MET A 59 -6.07 -4.38 6.57
CA MET A 59 -5.78 -5.71 6.00
C MET A 59 -4.27 -5.99 5.98
N GLU A 60 -3.47 -5.04 5.52
CA GLU A 60 -2.03 -5.18 5.39
C GLU A 60 -1.32 -5.37 6.73
N ARG A 61 -1.81 -4.77 7.81
CA ARG A 61 -1.26 -5.05 9.15
C ARG A 61 -1.37 -6.53 9.56
N LYS A 62 -2.24 -7.31 8.92
CA LYS A 62 -2.33 -8.77 9.09
C LYS A 62 -1.37 -9.50 8.14
N CYS A 63 -1.21 -9.04 6.90
CA CYS A 63 -0.30 -9.66 5.90
C CYS A 63 1.18 -9.38 6.19
N CYS A 64 1.48 -8.12 6.51
CA CYS A 64 2.79 -7.52 6.62
C CYS A 64 2.99 -6.85 8.00
N PRO A 65 2.95 -7.61 9.10
CA PRO A 65 3.11 -7.08 10.46
C PRO A 65 4.52 -6.54 10.77
N PHE A 66 5.47 -6.63 9.83
CA PHE A 66 6.81 -6.07 9.93
C PHE A 66 6.92 -4.62 9.42
N LEU A 67 5.86 -4.09 8.79
CA LEU A 67 5.82 -2.71 8.30
C LEU A 67 5.22 -1.76 9.34
N THR A 68 5.72 -0.54 9.34
CA THR A 68 5.08 0.62 9.97
C THR A 68 4.35 1.42 8.91
N PHE A 69 3.06 1.67 9.17
CA PHE A 69 2.15 2.40 8.28
C PHE A 69 1.87 3.77 8.89
N THR A 70 2.16 4.84 8.15
CA THR A 70 1.83 6.21 8.55
C THR A 70 0.89 6.83 7.52
N VAL A 71 -0.30 7.22 7.94
CA VAL A 71 -1.27 7.94 7.10
C VAL A 71 -1.23 9.41 7.50
N ILE A 72 -0.93 10.29 6.54
CA ILE A 72 -0.87 11.73 6.72
C ILE A 72 -1.99 12.35 5.88
N ALA A 73 -3.07 12.74 6.54
CA ALA A 73 -4.14 13.53 5.96
C ALA A 73 -4.08 14.95 6.54
N ARG A 74 -3.99 15.95 5.67
CA ARG A 74 -3.90 17.37 6.06
C ARG A 74 -5.25 18.05 5.87
N HIS A 75 -5.27 19.37 5.71
CA HIS A 75 -6.50 20.14 5.49
C HIS A 75 -7.34 19.56 4.34
N THR A 76 -8.63 19.90 4.32
CA THR A 76 -9.56 19.43 3.29
C THR A 76 -8.99 19.68 1.89
N GLU A 77 -9.05 18.66 1.04
CA GLU A 77 -8.54 18.66 -0.35
C GLU A 77 -7.01 18.58 -0.51
N GLU A 78 -6.21 18.64 0.56
CA GLU A 78 -4.77 18.35 0.45
C GLU A 78 -4.51 16.86 0.21
N PRO A 79 -3.46 16.51 -0.58
CA PRO A 79 -3.10 15.12 -0.84
C PRO A 79 -2.92 14.31 0.44
N ILE A 80 -3.36 13.06 0.39
CA ILE A 80 -3.11 12.08 1.45
C ILE A 80 -1.81 11.35 1.13
N PHE A 81 -0.95 11.23 2.13
CA PHE A 81 0.28 10.46 2.02
C PHE A 81 0.18 9.18 2.86
N LEU A 82 0.61 8.07 2.26
CA LEU A 82 0.78 6.79 2.94
C LEU A 82 2.26 6.43 2.91
N GLN A 83 2.88 6.34 4.08
CA GLN A 83 4.26 5.88 4.21
C GLN A 83 4.28 4.44 4.69
N LEU A 84 5.04 3.60 3.97
CA LEU A 84 5.36 2.23 4.36
C LEU A 84 6.84 2.19 4.70
N THR A 85 7.16 1.92 5.95
CA THR A 85 8.54 1.95 6.46
C THR A 85 8.87 0.71 7.25
N GLY A 86 10.16 0.39 7.37
CA GLY A 86 10.63 -0.75 8.14
C GLY A 86 12.16 -0.77 8.24
N ASN A 87 12.71 -1.90 8.66
CA ASN A 87 14.16 -2.12 8.61
C ASN A 87 14.65 -2.35 7.16
N GLU A 88 15.95 -2.53 6.96
CA GLU A 88 16.56 -2.76 5.65
C GLU A 88 15.90 -3.93 4.88
N GLU A 89 15.60 -5.03 5.56
CA GLU A 89 14.94 -6.19 4.94
C GLU A 89 13.53 -5.82 4.45
N ALA A 90 12.76 -5.08 5.26
CA ALA A 90 11.44 -4.60 4.89
C ALA A 90 11.49 -3.59 3.74
N LYS A 91 12.49 -2.71 3.70
CA LYS A 91 12.70 -1.77 2.58
C LYS A 91 13.01 -2.51 1.29
N ALA A 92 13.89 -3.52 1.33
CA ALA A 92 14.20 -4.36 0.17
C ALA A 92 12.96 -5.13 -0.32
N PHE A 93 12.13 -5.62 0.60
CA PHE A 93 10.82 -6.23 0.26
C PHE A 93 9.89 -5.23 -0.44
N LEU A 94 9.72 -4.02 0.10
CA LEU A 94 8.90 -2.97 -0.51
C LEU A 94 9.40 -2.60 -1.92
N GLN A 95 10.71 -2.52 -2.10
CA GLN A 95 11.31 -2.23 -3.40
C GLN A 95 10.93 -3.29 -4.45
N ALA A 96 11.04 -4.57 -4.08
CA ALA A 96 10.68 -5.68 -4.97
C ALA A 96 9.18 -5.71 -5.27
N ASP A 97 8.34 -5.43 -4.28
CA ASP A 97 6.88 -5.35 -4.43
C ASP A 97 6.47 -4.22 -5.41
N ILE A 98 7.00 -3.02 -5.21
CA ILE A 98 6.75 -1.86 -6.09
C ILE A 98 7.18 -2.16 -7.53
N GLN A 99 8.36 -2.76 -7.73
CA GLN A 99 8.84 -3.15 -9.07
C GLN A 99 7.96 -4.21 -9.73
N SER A 100 7.44 -5.16 -8.94
CA SER A 100 6.55 -6.20 -9.44
C SER A 100 5.19 -5.62 -9.86
N ASN A 101 4.68 -4.65 -9.10
CA ASN A 101 3.43 -3.95 -9.40
C ASN A 101 3.53 -3.07 -10.67
N ILE A 102 4.71 -2.52 -10.99
CA ILE A 102 4.95 -1.77 -12.24
C ILE A 102 4.87 -2.67 -13.48
N ASN A 103 5.29 -3.94 -13.39
CA ASN A 103 5.33 -4.85 -14.53
C ASN A 103 3.97 -5.45 -14.93
N ILE A 104 2.97 -5.45 -14.03
CA ILE A 104 1.62 -5.94 -14.34
C ILE A 104 0.90 -5.00 -15.33
N ILE A 105 1.29 -3.72 -15.39
CA ILE A 105 0.73 -2.73 -16.33
C ILE A 105 1.20 -2.95 -17.78
N ILE A 106 2.33 -3.63 -17.99
CA ILE A 106 2.93 -3.81 -19.33
C ILE A 106 2.51 -5.15 -19.97
N SER A 107 2.01 -6.12 -19.20
CA SER A 107 1.63 -7.46 -19.72
C SER A 107 0.16 -7.65 -20.10
N GLU A 108 -0.68 -6.63 -19.95
CA GLU A 108 -2.08 -6.62 -20.44
C GLU A 108 -2.28 -5.63 -21.61
N SER A 109 -1.27 -5.49 -22.49
CA SER A 109 -1.38 -4.83 -23.80
C SER A 109 -1.36 -5.83 -24.93
#